data_AF-A0A535GP28-F1
#
_entry.id   AF-A0A535GP28-F1
#
_cell.length_a   1.000
_cell.length_b   1.000
_cell.length_c   1.000
_cell.angle_alpha   90.00
_cell.angle_beta   90.00
_cell.angle_gamma   90.00
#
_symmetry.space_group_name_H-M   'P 1'
#
loop_
_entity.id
_entity.type
_entity.pdbx_description
1 polymer ?
#
loop_
_entity_poly.entity_id
_entity_poly.type
_entity_poly.pdbx_seq_one_letter_code
_entity_poly.pdbx_strand_id
1 'polypeptide(L)'
;MRAPVDTTRKDQDMSSRGLIASVISDAQRLVSLEVALAKQEAKELAKGNAIAGGLIAFGGLLVVLAILVAVPSLVIALVPWKWEAAAVWVAAYVVIGLALVLVGKARMRIGLPPRTVESLKENKEWALRRVKSNGR
;
A
#
# COMPACT_ATOMS: atom_id res chain seq x y z
N MET A 1 -5.93 42.81 66.84
CA MET A 1 -4.81 41.99 66.31
C MET A 1 -5.38 41.02 65.28
N ARG A 2 -5.02 41.12 64.00
CA ARG A 2 -5.49 40.21 62.94
C ARG A 2 -4.25 39.65 62.24
N ALA A 3 -4.04 38.34 62.35
CA ALA A 3 -2.87 37.65 61.81
C ALA A 3 -2.93 37.60 60.27
N PRO A 4 -1.79 37.72 59.56
CA PRO A 4 -1.73 37.49 58.12
C PRO A 4 -1.90 35.98 57.84
N VAL A 5 -2.84 35.66 56.96
CA VAL A 5 -3.19 34.28 56.57
C VAL A 5 -2.25 33.78 55.48
N ASP A 6 -1.74 32.56 55.68
CA ASP A 6 -0.94 31.72 54.78
C ASP A 6 -1.46 31.60 53.34
N THR A 7 -1.17 32.56 52.46
CA THR A 7 -1.50 32.46 51.01
C THR A 7 -0.32 31.97 50.16
N THR A 8 0.92 32.14 50.61
CA THR A 8 2.13 31.85 49.81
C THR A 8 2.42 30.36 49.57
N ARG A 9 1.94 29.45 50.44
CA ARG A 9 2.22 28.01 50.30
C ARG A 9 1.34 27.34 49.23
N LYS A 10 0.10 27.79 49.06
CA LYS A 10 -0.87 27.19 48.13
C LYS A 10 -0.54 27.52 46.67
N ASP A 11 -0.01 28.72 46.42
CA ASP A 11 0.36 29.17 45.07
C ASP A 11 1.67 28.53 44.57
N GLN A 12 2.65 28.30 45.46
CA GLN A 12 3.87 27.56 45.10
C GLN A 12 3.57 26.10 44.75
N ASP A 13 2.70 25.44 45.51
CA ASP A 13 2.27 24.07 45.24
C ASP A 13 1.50 23.93 43.92
N MET A 14 0.77 24.98 43.48
CA MET A 14 0.11 25.01 42.17
C MET A 14 1.11 25.26 41.04
N SER A 15 2.12 26.11 41.25
CA SER A 15 3.18 26.41 40.29
C SER A 15 4.08 25.20 40.01
N SER A 16 4.55 24.49 41.05
CA SER A 16 5.38 23.29 40.88
C SER A 16 4.62 22.16 40.18
N ARG A 17 3.32 21.99 40.44
CA ARG A 17 2.45 21.03 39.73
C ARG A 17 2.23 21.44 38.27
N GLY A 18 2.09 22.74 38.00
CA GLY A 18 1.95 23.28 36.64
C GLY A 18 3.21 23.08 35.77
N LEU A 19 4.41 23.26 36.35
CA LEU A 19 5.69 23.03 35.68
C LEU A 19 5.93 21.55 35.34
N ILE A 20 5.54 20.64 36.24
CA ILE A 20 5.64 19.19 35.96
C ILE A 20 4.67 18.82 34.83
N ALA A 21 3.45 19.37 34.83
CA ALA A 21 2.47 19.14 33.77
C ALA A 21 2.95 19.68 32.41
N SER A 22 3.61 20.84 32.37
CA SER A 22 4.16 21.40 31.12
C SER A 22 5.32 20.55 30.59
N VAL A 23 6.22 20.08 31.45
CA VAL A 23 7.34 19.19 31.05
C VAL A 23 6.82 17.85 30.51
N ILE A 24 5.77 17.27 31.10
CA ILE A 24 5.14 16.04 30.59
C ILE A 24 4.49 16.29 29.22
N SER A 25 3.80 17.42 29.05
CA SER A 25 3.21 17.81 27.77
C SER A 25 4.28 18.00 26.69
N ASP A 26 5.41 18.63 27.03
CA ASP A 26 6.52 18.85 26.10
C ASP A 26 7.22 17.54 25.73
N ALA A 27 7.37 16.62 26.69
CA ALA A 27 7.90 15.28 26.43
C ALA A 27 6.98 14.47 25.49
N GLN A 28 5.65 14.51 25.71
CA GLN A 28 4.68 13.88 24.82
C GLN A 28 4.73 14.49 23.41
N ARG A 29 4.90 15.81 23.33
CA ARG A 29 5.05 16.52 22.06
C ARG A 29 6.31 16.07 21.34
N LEU A 30 7.45 16.00 22.03
CA LEU A 30 8.72 15.50 21.46
C LEU A 30 8.57 14.09 20.89
N VAL A 31 7.99 13.17 21.66
CA VAL A 31 7.73 11.79 21.19
C VAL A 31 6.82 11.77 19.96
N SER A 32 5.77 12.60 19.92
CA SER A 32 4.89 12.69 18.76
C SER A 32 5.62 13.19 17.50
N LEU A 33 6.56 14.12 17.68
CA LEU A 33 7.38 14.67 16.61
C LEU A 33 8.38 13.64 16.09
N GLU A 34 9.02 12.89 16.97
CA GLU A 34 9.98 11.84 16.60
C GLU A 34 9.29 10.68 15.88
N VAL A 35 8.07 10.32 16.29
CA VAL A 35 7.22 9.37 15.55
C VAL A 35 6.82 9.93 14.18
N ALA A 36 6.49 11.22 14.09
CA ALA A 36 6.17 11.86 12.81
C ALA A 36 7.36 11.90 11.86
N LEU A 37 8.55 12.20 12.39
CA LEU A 37 9.82 12.22 11.66
C LEU A 37 10.19 10.81 11.16
N ALA A 38 10.13 9.80 12.04
CA ALA A 38 10.39 8.40 11.68
C ALA A 38 9.43 7.90 10.60
N LYS A 39 8.15 8.29 10.65
CA LYS A 39 7.17 7.98 9.59
C LYS A 39 7.53 8.65 8.26
N GLN A 40 8.02 9.89 8.30
CA GLN A 40 8.44 10.61 7.11
C GLN A 40 9.66 9.94 6.47
N GLU A 41 10.69 9.63 7.26
CA GLU A 41 11.90 8.96 6.80
C GLU A 41 11.58 7.56 6.24
N ALA A 42 10.73 6.78 6.92
CA ALA A 42 10.25 5.50 6.41
C ALA A 42 9.52 5.64 5.06
N LYS A 43 8.71 6.70 4.87
CA LYS A 43 8.02 6.97 3.60
C LYS A 43 8.99 7.38 2.49
N GLU A 44 10.01 8.14 2.82
CA GLU A 44 11.03 8.58 1.88
C GLU A 44 11.92 7.41 1.44
N LEU A 45 12.35 6.57 2.39
CA LEU A 45 13.02 5.30 2.12
C LEU A 45 12.15 4.36 1.28
N ALA A 46 10.86 4.23 1.61
CA ALA A 46 9.93 3.42 0.82
C ALA A 46 9.79 3.95 -0.62
N LYS A 47 9.74 5.27 -0.81
CA LYS A 47 9.63 5.89 -2.14
C LYS A 47 10.92 5.76 -2.95
N GLY A 48 12.08 5.98 -2.32
CA GLY A 48 13.39 5.78 -2.95
C GLY A 48 13.60 4.32 -3.35
N ASN A 49 13.29 3.39 -2.45
CA ASN A 49 13.45 1.96 -2.69
C ASN A 49 12.35 1.39 -3.59
N ALA A 50 11.21 2.06 -3.75
CA ALA A 50 10.18 1.64 -4.70
C ALA A 50 10.67 1.71 -6.14
N ILE A 51 11.46 2.74 -6.49
CA ILE A 51 12.04 2.86 -7.84
C ILE A 51 13.07 1.75 -8.06
N ALA A 52 13.97 1.53 -7.09
CA ALA A 52 14.95 0.45 -7.16
C ALA A 52 14.29 -0.94 -7.25
N GLY A 53 13.28 -1.19 -6.42
CA GLY A 53 12.48 -2.41 -6.46
C GLY A 53 11.75 -2.59 -7.79
N GLY A 54 11.20 -1.50 -8.34
CA GLY A 54 10.58 -1.48 -9.67
C GLY A 54 11.58 -1.79 -10.79
N LEU A 55 12.78 -1.21 -10.75
CA LEU A 55 13.85 -1.48 -11.72
C LEU A 55 14.34 -2.93 -11.64
N ILE A 56 14.52 -3.49 -10.43
CA ILE A 56 14.91 -4.89 -10.26
C ILE A 56 13.81 -5.82 -10.78
N ALA A 57 12.55 -5.56 -10.44
CA ALA A 57 11.42 -6.35 -10.92
C ALA A 57 11.29 -6.28 -12.46
N PHE A 58 11.44 -5.09 -13.03
CA PHE A 58 11.38 -4.89 -14.48
C PHE A 58 12.58 -5.54 -15.19
N GLY A 59 13.79 -5.37 -14.66
CA GLY A 59 14.99 -6.02 -15.19
C GLY A 59 14.88 -7.54 -15.13
N GLY A 60 14.38 -8.09 -14.01
CA GLY A 60 14.09 -9.52 -13.88
C GLY A 60 13.08 -10.01 -14.92
N LEU A 61 12.00 -9.23 -15.14
CA LEU A 61 11.02 -9.52 -16.18
C LEU A 61 11.65 -9.55 -17.58
N LEU A 62 12.51 -8.58 -17.90
CA LEU A 62 13.21 -8.53 -19.19
C LEU A 62 14.15 -9.72 -19.39
N VAL A 63 14.90 -10.13 -18.35
CA VAL A 63 15.77 -11.31 -18.42
C VAL A 63 14.96 -12.57 -18.66
N VAL A 64 13.84 -12.74 -17.95
CA VAL A 64 12.92 -13.87 -18.17
C VAL A 64 12.42 -13.87 -19.61
N LEU A 65 11.94 -12.73 -20.12
CA LEU A 65 11.47 -12.62 -21.51
C LEU A 65 12.59 -12.93 -22.52
N ALA A 66 13.81 -12.46 -22.27
CA ALA A 66 14.94 -12.74 -23.14
C ALA A 66 15.25 -14.24 -23.21
N ILE A 67 15.30 -14.94 -22.07
CA ILE A 67 15.47 -16.40 -22.03
C ILE A 67 14.33 -17.10 -22.75
N LEU A 68 13.11 -16.65 -22.47
CA LEU A 68 11.89 -17.20 -23.03
C LEU A 68 11.88 -17.11 -24.57
N VAL A 69 12.52 -16.12 -25.18
CA VAL A 69 12.62 -15.97 -26.66
C VAL A 69 13.90 -16.59 -27.23
N ALA A 70 15.04 -16.39 -26.57
CA ALA A 70 16.35 -16.81 -27.08
C ALA A 70 16.49 -18.34 -27.11
N VAL A 71 16.03 -19.03 -26.05
CA VAL A 71 16.16 -20.50 -25.97
C VAL A 71 15.37 -21.20 -27.08
N PRO A 72 14.08 -20.89 -27.31
CA PRO A 72 13.32 -21.50 -28.40
C PRO A 72 13.88 -21.16 -29.77
N SER A 73 14.32 -19.92 -29.98
CA SER A 73 14.91 -19.48 -31.25
C SER A 73 16.18 -20.27 -31.59
N LEU A 74 17.04 -20.50 -30.59
CA LEU A 74 18.27 -21.29 -30.76
C LEU A 74 17.95 -22.77 -31.03
N VAL A 75 16.99 -23.36 -30.31
CA VAL A 75 16.57 -24.74 -30.51
C VAL A 75 15.99 -24.95 -31.91
N ILE A 76 15.11 -24.05 -32.36
CA ILE A 76 14.53 -24.11 -33.70
C ILE A 76 15.61 -23.93 -34.78
N ALA A 77 16.65 -23.13 -34.53
CA ALA A 77 17.75 -22.95 -35.47
C ALA A 77 18.61 -24.22 -35.62
N LEU A 78 18.81 -24.99 -34.53
CA LEU A 78 19.65 -26.20 -34.53
C LEU A 78 18.93 -27.46 -35.02
N VAL A 79 17.60 -27.52 -34.94
CA VAL A 79 16.83 -28.73 -35.26
C VAL A 79 16.37 -28.71 -36.73
N PRO A 80 16.56 -29.80 -37.50
CA PRO A 80 16.10 -29.87 -38.89
C PRO A 80 14.57 -29.82 -39.02
N TRP A 81 13.83 -30.40 -38.07
CA TRP A 81 12.37 -30.31 -37.96
C TRP A 81 11.93 -29.06 -37.17
N LYS A 82 12.11 -27.89 -37.80
CA LYS A 82 11.81 -26.57 -37.22
C LYS A 82 10.36 -26.39 -36.77
N TRP A 83 9.41 -26.98 -37.52
CA TRP A 83 7.98 -26.81 -37.29
C TRP A 83 7.47 -27.55 -36.05
N GLU A 84 7.92 -28.80 -35.83
CA GLU A 84 7.63 -29.60 -34.63
C GLU A 84 8.21 -28.93 -33.38
N ALA A 85 9.47 -28.48 -33.46
CA ALA A 85 10.11 -27.75 -32.38
C ALA A 85 9.35 -26.46 -32.02
N ALA A 86 8.89 -25.71 -33.03
CA ALA A 86 8.05 -24.54 -32.80
C ALA A 86 6.71 -24.88 -32.15
N ALA A 87 6.04 -25.96 -32.58
CA ALA A 87 4.77 -26.40 -32.01
C ALA A 87 4.89 -26.79 -30.52
N VAL A 88 5.95 -27.52 -30.15
CA VAL A 88 6.23 -27.87 -28.75
C VAL A 88 6.44 -26.64 -27.89
N TRP A 89 7.20 -25.66 -28.38
CA TRP A 89 7.42 -24.42 -27.65
C TRP A 89 6.13 -23.62 -27.48
N VAL A 90 5.32 -23.47 -28.54
CA VAL A 90 4.00 -22.85 -28.48
C VAL A 90 3.12 -23.53 -27.41
N ALA A 91 3.08 -24.87 -27.39
CA ALA A 91 2.36 -25.61 -26.36
C ALA A 91 2.89 -25.30 -24.95
N ALA A 92 4.22 -25.26 -24.76
CA ALA A 92 4.83 -24.91 -23.49
C ALA A 92 4.44 -23.50 -23.02
N TYR A 93 4.45 -22.50 -23.92
CA TYR A 93 4.00 -21.13 -23.60
C TYR A 93 2.54 -21.08 -23.18
N VAL A 94 1.65 -21.81 -23.89
CA VAL A 94 0.22 -21.86 -23.57
C VAL A 94 0.01 -22.44 -22.17
N VAL A 95 0.72 -23.52 -21.83
CA VAL A 95 0.64 -24.16 -20.50
C VAL A 95 1.15 -23.20 -19.42
N ILE A 96 2.31 -22.57 -19.61
CA ILE A 96 2.88 -21.61 -18.65
C ILE A 96 1.93 -20.41 -18.48
N GLY A 97 1.44 -19.85 -19.59
CA GLY A 97 0.51 -18.73 -19.59
C GLY A 97 -0.80 -19.06 -18.86
N LEU A 98 -1.37 -20.23 -19.10
CA LEU A 98 -2.58 -20.69 -18.42
C LEU A 98 -2.34 -20.84 -16.90
N ALA A 99 -1.22 -21.45 -16.52
CA ALA A 99 -0.85 -21.59 -15.10
C ALA A 99 -0.70 -20.22 -14.42
N LEU A 100 -0.03 -19.26 -15.06
CA LEU A 100 0.12 -17.90 -14.54
C LEU A 100 -1.22 -17.18 -14.41
N VAL A 101 -2.13 -17.33 -15.38
CA VAL A 101 -3.49 -16.76 -15.30
C VAL A 101 -4.26 -17.36 -14.13
N LEU A 102 -4.19 -18.68 -13.94
CA LEU A 102 -4.89 -19.36 -12.84
C LEU A 102 -4.34 -18.93 -11.47
N VAL A 103 -3.02 -18.88 -11.31
CA VAL A 103 -2.36 -18.42 -10.07
C VAL A 103 -2.66 -16.94 -9.82
N GLY A 104 -2.58 -16.11 -10.86
CA GLY A 104 -2.93 -14.69 -10.78
C GLY A 104 -4.38 -14.48 -10.35
N LYS A 105 -5.31 -15.24 -10.93
CA LYS A 105 -6.73 -15.19 -10.56
C LYS A 105 -6.98 -15.69 -9.13
N ALA A 106 -6.28 -16.72 -8.69
CA ALA A 106 -6.36 -17.22 -7.32
C ALA A 106 -5.78 -16.23 -6.30
N ARG A 107 -4.77 -15.45 -6.68
CA ARG A 107 -4.14 -14.44 -5.81
C ARG A 107 -4.83 -13.08 -5.85
N MET A 108 -5.61 -12.82 -6.90
CA MET A 108 -6.47 -11.64 -7.02
C MET A 108 -7.58 -11.68 -5.95
N ARG A 109 -7.31 -11.06 -4.80
CA ARG A 109 -8.37 -10.62 -3.87
C ARG A 109 -8.89 -9.29 -4.39
N ILE A 110 -9.74 -9.34 -5.42
CA ILE A 110 -10.52 -8.18 -5.86
C ILE A 110 -11.57 -7.89 -4.78
N GLY A 111 -11.14 -7.27 -3.69
CA GLY A 111 -12.04 -6.56 -2.78
C GLY A 111 -12.21 -5.15 -3.34
N LEU A 112 -13.44 -4.76 -3.68
CA LEU A 112 -13.70 -3.38 -4.04
C LEU A 112 -13.21 -2.46 -2.90
N PRO A 113 -12.54 -1.33 -3.20
CA PRO A 113 -12.15 -0.39 -2.17
C PRO A 113 -13.40 0.00 -1.38
N PRO A 114 -13.39 -0.04 -0.03
CA PRO A 114 -14.60 0.18 0.77
C PRO A 114 -15.31 1.50 0.42
N ARG A 115 -14.51 2.53 0.07
CA ARG A 115 -14.98 3.83 -0.43
C ARG A 115 -15.83 3.72 -1.71
N THR A 116 -15.43 2.87 -2.66
CA THR A 116 -16.17 2.65 -3.91
C THR A 116 -17.48 1.90 -3.65
N VAL A 117 -17.50 0.98 -2.69
CA VAL A 117 -18.73 0.24 -2.33
C VAL A 117 -19.75 1.17 -1.65
N GLU A 118 -19.27 2.10 -0.82
CA GLU A 118 -20.12 3.07 -0.13
C GLU A 118 -20.76 4.07 -1.10
N SER A 119 -19.98 4.64 -2.02
CA SER A 119 -20.52 5.51 -3.08
C SER A 119 -21.50 4.78 -4.01
N LEU A 120 -21.31 3.49 -4.27
CA LEU A 120 -22.26 2.69 -5.06
C LEU A 120 -23.58 2.41 -4.31
N LYS A 121 -23.54 2.29 -2.98
CA LYS A 121 -24.75 2.14 -2.15
C LYS A 121 -25.56 3.43 -2.10
N GLU A 122 -24.92 4.55 -1.81
CA GLU A 122 -25.54 5.88 -1.91
C GLU A 122 -26.15 6.09 -3.29
N ASN A 123 -25.44 5.62 -4.33
CA ASN A 123 -25.92 5.76 -5.70
C ASN A 123 -27.24 5.02 -5.98
N LYS A 124 -27.39 3.84 -5.38
CA LYS A 124 -28.59 3.03 -5.51
C LYS A 124 -29.77 3.65 -4.77
N GLU A 125 -29.52 4.26 -3.61
CA GLU A 125 -30.55 4.90 -2.79
C GLU A 125 -31.15 6.14 -3.46
N TRP A 126 -30.35 6.98 -4.12
CA TRP A 126 -30.91 8.14 -4.85
C TRP A 126 -31.73 7.71 -6.06
N ALA A 127 -31.31 6.67 -6.79
CA ALA A 127 -32.02 6.18 -7.96
C ALA A 127 -33.39 5.60 -7.60
N LEU A 128 -33.46 4.81 -6.51
CA LEU A 128 -34.71 4.25 -6.01
C LEU A 128 -35.66 5.33 -5.47
N ARG A 129 -35.13 6.38 -4.82
CA ARG A 129 -35.94 7.53 -4.39
C ARG A 129 -36.54 8.31 -5.56
N ARG A 130 -35.79 8.48 -6.66
CA ARG A 130 -36.25 9.21 -7.85
C ARG A 130 -37.33 8.45 -8.64
N VAL A 131 -37.26 7.11 -8.70
CA VAL A 131 -38.34 6.29 -9.30
C VAL A 131 -39.59 6.30 -8.43
N LYS A 132 -39.46 6.24 -7.10
CA LYS A 132 -40.60 6.28 -6.17
C LYS A 132 -41.28 7.65 -6.11
N SER A 133 -40.57 8.75 -6.38
CA SER A 133 -41.14 10.10 -6.34
C SER A 133 -41.82 10.55 -7.65
N ASN A 134 -41.57 9.87 -8.78
CA ASN A 134 -42.11 10.24 -10.10
C ASN A 134 -43.38 9.46 -10.49
N GLY A 135 -44.00 8.74 -9.55
CA GLY A 135 -45.19 7.91 -9.77
C GLY A 135 -46.45 8.37 -9.02
N ARG A 136 -46.63 9.67 -8.79
CA ARG A 136 -47.91 10.26 -8.32
C ARG A 136 -48.67 10.85 -9.50
#